data_AF-A6JMX8-F1
#
_entry.id   AF-A6JMX8-F1
#
_cell.length_a   1.000
_cell.length_b   1.000
_cell.length_c   1.000
_cell.angle_alpha   90.00
_cell.angle_beta   90.00
_cell.angle_gamma   90.00
#
_symmetry.space_group_name_H-M   'P 1'
#
loop_
_entity.id
_entity.type
_entity.pdbx_description
1 polymer ?
#
loop_
_entity_poly.entity_id
_entity_poly.type
_entity_poly.pdbx_seq_one_letter_code
_entity_poly.pdbx_strand_id
1 'polypeptide(L)'
;MSRGIMPQPGAWPGAGCAETPAREAGAAARDGGKVTVGAQPRAATRCPAEHEEDMYRAADEIEKEKELLIHERGISEPRLSVAPEMDIMDYCKKEWRGNTEKAMCMRKGYEEVSQKFTSIRRVRGDNYCALRATLFQAMSQLAELPPWLQDLELILLPEKLINKYTWIKQWKLGLKFDGKSEDLVERIKESLALLRKKWVSLAAMEAAEARQTACDELFTNEEEEYSLYEAMKFLMLARAIQLYDDKEKGKEVPFFSVLLFARDTSNDPEQLLRNHLNQVGHTGGLEQVEMFLLAYAVRHTIQVYRLSKYNTEEFITVYPTDPPKDWPMVTLIAEDDRHYNIPVRVCEETSL
;
A
#
# COMPACT_ATOMS: atom_id res chain seq x y z
N MET A 1 22.94 -45.51 13.63
CA MET A 1 23.87 -45.65 12.49
C MET A 1 22.97 -45.74 11.26
N SER A 2 22.89 -44.79 10.34
CA SER A 2 23.93 -43.96 9.71
C SER A 2 23.45 -42.53 9.48
N ARG A 3 24.37 -41.57 9.58
CA ARG A 3 24.17 -40.14 9.31
C ARG A 3 24.26 -39.90 7.79
N GLY A 4 23.23 -39.29 7.20
CA GLY A 4 23.27 -38.76 5.83
C GLY A 4 23.67 -37.28 5.85
N ILE A 5 24.73 -36.96 5.12
CA ILE A 5 25.35 -35.64 5.01
C ILE A 5 24.56 -34.78 4.01
N MET A 6 24.21 -33.54 4.40
CA MET A 6 23.63 -32.50 3.54
C MET A 6 24.69 -31.94 2.56
N PRO A 7 24.35 -31.66 1.28
CA PRO A 7 25.27 -31.01 0.35
C PRO A 7 25.36 -29.50 0.58
N GLN A 8 26.57 -28.96 0.43
CA GLN A 8 26.92 -27.54 0.54
C GLN A 8 26.50 -26.73 -0.71
N PRO A 9 26.08 -25.45 -0.58
CA PRO A 9 25.79 -24.60 -1.73
C PRO A 9 27.05 -24.14 -2.46
N GLY A 10 27.11 -24.39 -3.77
CA GLY A 10 28.15 -23.91 -4.66
C GLY A 10 28.05 -22.40 -4.91
N ALA A 11 29.22 -21.76 -4.90
CA ALA A 11 29.42 -20.34 -5.22
C ALA A 11 28.99 -20.02 -6.66
N TRP A 12 28.25 -18.94 -6.84
CA TRP A 12 28.05 -18.29 -8.14
C TRP A 12 28.80 -16.94 -8.16
N PRO A 13 29.49 -16.59 -9.27
CA PRO A 13 30.39 -15.46 -9.34
C PRO A 13 29.65 -14.19 -9.78
N GLY A 14 29.96 -13.04 -9.15
CA GLY A 14 29.38 -11.76 -9.54
C GLY A 14 29.51 -10.61 -8.53
N ALA A 15 30.18 -10.81 -7.40
CA ALA A 15 30.52 -9.71 -6.49
C ALA A 15 31.87 -9.11 -6.88
N GLY A 16 31.85 -7.93 -7.49
CA GLY A 16 33.05 -7.17 -7.80
C GLY A 16 32.70 -5.74 -8.16
N CYS A 17 32.71 -4.86 -7.16
CA CYS A 17 33.33 -3.54 -7.16
C CYS A 17 32.92 -2.80 -5.89
N ALA A 18 33.79 -2.83 -4.89
CA ALA A 18 33.77 -1.93 -3.75
C ALA A 18 34.59 -0.70 -4.12
N GLU A 19 33.99 0.49 -4.07
CA GLU A 19 34.71 1.76 -4.16
C GLU A 19 35.12 2.22 -2.76
N THR A 20 36.44 2.29 -2.52
CA THR A 20 37.04 2.94 -1.35
C THR A 20 37.07 4.46 -1.51
N PRO A 21 36.92 5.24 -0.42
CA PRO A 21 36.88 6.70 -0.48
C PRO A 21 38.28 7.33 -0.47
N ALA A 22 38.48 8.33 -1.34
CA ALA A 22 39.69 9.13 -1.39
C ALA A 22 39.74 10.15 -0.24
N ARG A 23 40.87 10.13 0.47
CA ARG A 23 41.34 11.11 1.43
C ARG A 23 42.11 12.20 0.68
N GLU A 24 41.83 13.47 0.95
CA GLU A 24 42.80 14.55 0.77
C GLU A 24 42.85 15.42 2.02
N ALA A 25 44.07 15.81 2.38
CA ALA A 25 44.44 16.59 3.56
C ALA A 25 45.30 17.78 3.14
N GLY A 26 45.20 18.88 3.89
CA GLY A 26 46.09 20.05 3.86
C GLY A 26 45.37 21.33 3.43
N ALA A 27 45.60 22.52 4.00
CA ALA A 27 46.49 22.97 5.05
C ALA A 27 45.98 24.33 5.60
N ALA A 28 46.51 24.75 6.73
CA ALA A 28 46.10 25.90 7.53
C ALA A 28 46.55 27.27 7.00
N ALA A 29 45.81 28.33 7.38
CA ALA A 29 46.35 29.66 7.65
C ALA A 29 45.45 30.43 8.66
N ARG A 30 46.08 31.05 9.66
CA ARG A 30 45.50 32.01 10.62
C ARG A 30 45.73 33.44 10.10
N ASP A 31 44.83 34.40 10.36
CA ASP A 31 45.04 35.50 11.33
C ASP A 31 43.89 36.55 11.35
N GLY A 32 43.60 37.06 12.56
CA GLY A 32 43.23 38.43 12.96
C GLY A 32 42.03 39.22 12.39
N GLY A 33 41.11 39.69 13.27
CA GLY A 33 40.53 41.04 13.15
C GLY A 33 39.04 41.30 13.52
N LYS A 34 38.80 41.66 14.79
CA LYS A 34 37.69 42.42 15.44
C LYS A 34 36.52 43.09 14.64
N VAL A 35 35.28 42.82 15.13
CA VAL A 35 34.26 43.75 15.74
C VAL A 35 33.04 44.29 14.94
N THR A 36 31.86 44.07 15.58
CA THR A 36 30.55 44.78 15.66
C THR A 36 29.37 44.58 14.68
N VAL A 37 28.27 44.06 15.29
CA VAL A 37 26.85 44.52 15.30
C VAL A 37 25.90 44.09 14.17
N GLY A 38 24.80 43.43 14.58
CA GLY A 38 23.52 43.38 13.86
C GLY A 38 22.93 41.99 13.60
N ALA A 39 22.47 41.27 14.64
CA ALA A 39 21.76 40.00 14.45
C ALA A 39 20.25 40.23 14.27
N GLN A 40 19.78 40.13 13.03
CA GLN A 40 18.39 39.97 12.64
C GLN A 40 18.19 38.48 12.27
N PRO A 41 17.09 37.81 12.68
CA PRO A 41 16.93 36.38 12.41
C PRO A 41 16.70 36.14 10.91
N ARG A 42 17.64 35.45 10.27
CA ARG A 42 17.50 34.97 8.89
C ARG A 42 16.38 33.92 8.84
N ALA A 43 15.44 34.16 7.93
CA ALA A 43 14.41 33.23 7.53
C ALA A 43 15.00 31.88 7.15
N ALA A 44 14.38 30.80 7.63
CA ALA A 44 14.68 29.44 7.25
C ALA A 44 14.56 29.29 5.72
N THR A 45 15.68 29.03 5.07
CA THR A 45 15.73 28.65 3.66
C THR A 45 14.96 27.33 3.52
N ARG A 46 13.76 27.39 2.96
CA ARG A 46 13.03 26.22 2.48
C ARG A 46 13.92 25.54 1.44
N CYS A 47 14.27 24.28 1.69
CA CYS A 47 14.79 23.40 0.65
C CYS A 47 13.78 23.38 -0.52
N PRO A 48 14.17 23.70 -1.76
CA PRO A 48 13.31 23.46 -2.89
C PRO A 48 13.09 21.96 -3.00
N ALA A 49 11.83 21.53 -3.03
CA ALA A 49 11.51 20.19 -3.49
C ALA A 49 12.11 20.06 -4.89
N GLU A 50 12.97 19.07 -5.09
CA GLU A 50 13.48 18.71 -6.40
C GLU A 50 12.28 18.25 -7.24
N HIS A 51 11.69 19.18 -7.97
CA HIS A 51 10.88 18.88 -9.13
C HIS A 51 11.84 18.31 -10.17
N GLU A 52 11.88 16.98 -10.30
CA GLU A 52 12.41 16.38 -11.52
C GLU A 52 11.53 16.86 -12.68
N GLU A 53 12.02 17.86 -13.41
CA GLU A 53 11.43 18.25 -14.69
C GLU A 53 11.61 17.08 -15.65
N ASP A 54 10.48 16.53 -16.11
CA ASP A 54 10.42 15.50 -17.14
C ASP A 54 11.06 16.01 -18.44
N MET A 55 12.35 15.74 -18.62
CA MET A 55 13.17 16.20 -19.74
C MET A 55 12.75 15.62 -21.11
N TYR A 56 11.70 14.81 -21.17
CA TYR A 56 11.26 14.14 -22.40
C TYR A 56 9.88 14.61 -22.91
N ARG A 57 9.25 15.60 -22.25
CA ARG A 57 7.95 16.18 -22.69
C ARG A 57 8.10 17.58 -23.28
N ALA A 58 7.33 17.86 -24.32
CA ALA A 58 7.25 19.20 -24.90
C ALA A 58 6.55 20.16 -23.93
N ALA A 59 7.06 21.38 -23.79
CA ALA A 59 6.52 22.41 -22.88
C ALA A 59 5.01 22.67 -23.09
N ASP A 60 4.57 22.65 -24.34
CA ASP A 60 3.17 22.87 -24.74
C ASP A 60 2.23 21.75 -24.25
N GLU A 61 2.73 20.53 -24.07
CA GLU A 61 1.95 19.41 -23.52
C GLU A 61 1.78 19.53 -22.00
N ILE A 62 2.80 20.05 -21.32
CA ILE A 62 2.77 20.31 -19.88
C ILE A 62 1.79 21.46 -19.57
N GLU A 63 1.77 22.48 -20.43
CA GLU A 63 0.89 23.65 -20.25
C GLU A 63 -0.58 23.29 -20.51
N LYS A 64 -0.87 22.52 -21.56
CA LYS A 64 -2.23 21.99 -21.81
C LYS A 64 -2.75 21.10 -20.69
N GLU A 65 -1.89 20.29 -20.08
CA GLU A 65 -2.28 19.46 -18.94
C GLU A 65 -2.57 20.31 -17.70
N LYS A 66 -1.78 21.36 -17.44
CA LYS A 66 -2.06 22.33 -16.38
C LYS A 66 -3.39 23.04 -16.60
N GLU A 67 -3.73 23.42 -17.83
CA GLU A 67 -5.02 24.04 -18.15
C GLU A 67 -6.20 23.07 -17.95
N LEU A 68 -6.05 21.81 -18.35
CA LEU A 68 -7.07 20.77 -18.12
C LEU A 68 -7.28 20.50 -16.62
N LEU A 69 -6.20 20.42 -15.84
CA LEU A 69 -6.23 20.24 -14.39
C LEU A 69 -6.89 21.43 -13.65
N ILE A 70 -6.81 22.64 -14.21
CA ILE A 70 -7.47 23.83 -13.68
C ILE A 70 -8.97 23.81 -14.03
N HIS A 71 -9.33 23.34 -15.22
CA HIS A 71 -10.73 23.28 -15.65
C HIS A 71 -11.53 22.17 -14.95
N GLU A 72 -10.91 21.02 -14.65
CA GLU A 72 -11.50 19.95 -13.81
C GLU A 72 -11.70 20.39 -12.34
N ARG A 73 -11.01 21.45 -11.89
CA ARG A 73 -11.11 21.97 -10.51
C ARG A 73 -12.37 22.79 -10.22
N GLY A 74 -13.19 23.05 -11.24
CA GLY A 74 -14.33 23.98 -11.20
C GLY A 74 -15.72 23.35 -10.99
N ILE A 75 -15.83 22.02 -10.89
CA ILE A 75 -17.12 21.33 -10.64
C ILE A 75 -16.94 20.50 -9.37
N SER A 76 -17.74 20.75 -8.33
CA SER A 76 -17.65 20.00 -7.07
C SER A 76 -18.27 18.61 -7.21
N GLU A 77 -17.63 17.75 -8.01
CA GLU A 77 -17.87 16.32 -7.92
C GLU A 77 -17.30 15.79 -6.60
N PRO A 78 -17.95 14.80 -5.95
CA PRO A 78 -17.33 14.05 -4.87
C PRO A 78 -15.96 13.56 -5.36
N ARG A 79 -14.88 13.87 -4.62
CA ARG A 79 -13.53 13.42 -4.98
C ARG A 79 -13.39 11.94 -4.64
N LEU A 80 -14.07 11.09 -5.42
CA LEU A 80 -13.96 9.64 -5.34
C LEU A 80 -12.49 9.26 -5.33
N SER A 81 -12.06 8.54 -4.28
CA SER A 81 -10.69 8.03 -4.17
C SER A 81 -10.49 6.77 -5.01
N VAL A 82 -11.59 6.17 -5.49
CA VAL A 82 -11.64 5.14 -6.52
C VAL A 82 -12.54 5.63 -7.66
N ALA A 83 -11.94 5.99 -8.79
CA ALA A 83 -12.65 6.59 -9.92
C ALA A 83 -13.74 5.66 -10.49
N PRO A 84 -14.76 6.19 -11.18
CA PRO A 84 -15.75 5.38 -11.90
C PRO A 84 -15.11 4.38 -12.88
N GLU A 85 -15.85 3.32 -13.19
CA GLU A 85 -15.39 2.30 -14.14
C GLU A 85 -15.23 2.86 -15.56
N MET A 86 -14.19 2.38 -16.26
CA MET A 86 -13.96 2.63 -17.67
C MET A 86 -13.45 1.37 -18.36
N ASP A 87 -13.59 1.29 -19.68
CA ASP A 87 -13.04 0.19 -20.46
C ASP A 87 -11.51 0.09 -20.25
N ILE A 88 -11.04 -1.15 -20.02
CA ILE A 88 -9.65 -1.39 -19.65
C ILE A 88 -8.68 -1.10 -20.81
N MET A 89 -9.11 -1.34 -22.05
CA MET A 89 -8.30 -1.09 -23.24
C MET A 89 -8.30 0.39 -23.62
N ASP A 90 -9.40 1.10 -23.41
CA ASP A 90 -9.45 2.56 -23.53
C ASP A 90 -8.54 3.25 -22.51
N TYR A 91 -8.55 2.79 -21.25
CA TYR A 91 -7.60 3.23 -20.22
C TYR A 91 -6.16 3.00 -20.67
N CYS A 92 -5.85 1.77 -21.09
CA CYS A 92 -4.52 1.40 -21.54
C CYS A 92 -4.03 2.26 -22.72
N LYS A 93 -4.89 2.49 -23.72
CA LYS A 93 -4.59 3.34 -24.88
C LYS A 93 -4.36 4.81 -24.48
N LYS A 94 -5.08 5.29 -23.47
CA LYS A 94 -4.94 6.66 -22.97
C LYS A 94 -3.63 6.87 -22.22
N GLU A 95 -3.29 5.98 -21.29
CA GLU A 95 -2.12 6.13 -20.40
C GLU A 95 -0.81 5.65 -21.06
N TRP A 96 -0.83 4.49 -21.73
CA TRP A 96 0.38 3.82 -22.22
C TRP A 96 0.63 4.05 -23.72
N ARG A 97 0.97 5.30 -24.06
CA ARG A 97 1.24 5.75 -25.43
C ARG A 97 2.70 5.52 -25.86
N GLY A 98 2.95 5.59 -27.16
CA GLY A 98 4.29 5.54 -27.74
C GLY A 98 4.89 4.12 -27.80
N ASN A 99 6.16 4.04 -28.21
CA ASN A 99 6.84 2.79 -28.56
C ASN A 99 7.98 2.44 -27.60
N THR A 100 7.97 2.97 -26.37
CA THR A 100 8.96 2.58 -25.35
C THR A 100 8.74 1.14 -24.92
N GLU A 101 9.79 0.46 -24.48
CA GLU A 101 9.69 -0.92 -23.96
C GLU A 101 8.72 -1.01 -22.79
N LYS A 102 8.75 -0.03 -21.87
CA LYS A 102 7.80 0.06 -20.76
C LYS A 102 6.36 0.17 -21.25
N ALA A 103 6.07 1.05 -22.20
CA ALA A 103 4.71 1.18 -22.74
C ALA A 103 4.25 -0.08 -23.48
N MET A 104 5.13 -0.73 -24.25
CA MET A 104 4.83 -2.01 -24.89
C MET A 104 4.55 -3.12 -23.87
N CYS A 105 5.35 -3.19 -22.79
CA CYS A 105 5.17 -4.14 -21.69
C CYS A 105 3.81 -3.95 -21.00
N MET A 106 3.47 -2.71 -20.64
CA MET A 106 2.19 -2.38 -20.00
C MET A 106 1.00 -2.69 -20.89
N ARG A 107 1.06 -2.35 -22.19
CA ARG A 107 -0.02 -2.69 -23.13
C ARG A 107 -0.28 -4.19 -23.18
N LYS A 108 0.76 -5.00 -23.31
CA LYS A 108 0.62 -6.47 -23.28
C LYS A 108 0.07 -6.98 -21.95
N GLY A 109 0.51 -6.41 -20.84
CA GLY A 109 -0.03 -6.73 -19.52
C GLY A 109 -1.54 -6.45 -19.44
N TYR A 110 -1.99 -5.29 -19.93
CA TYR A 110 -3.41 -4.95 -20.00
C TYR A 110 -4.20 -5.82 -20.99
N GLU A 111 -3.61 -6.22 -22.11
CA GLU A 111 -4.19 -7.18 -23.05
C GLU A 111 -4.46 -8.54 -22.38
N GLU A 112 -3.57 -9.03 -21.51
CA GLU A 112 -3.83 -10.26 -20.74
C GLU A 112 -4.92 -10.07 -19.68
N VAL A 113 -4.94 -8.93 -18.99
CA VAL A 113 -6.00 -8.64 -18.01
C VAL A 113 -7.36 -8.54 -18.69
N SER A 114 -7.42 -7.96 -19.89
CA SER A 114 -8.66 -7.76 -20.63
C SER A 114 -9.33 -9.05 -21.12
N GLN A 115 -8.58 -10.16 -21.17
CA GLN A 115 -9.15 -11.48 -21.42
C GLN A 115 -10.13 -11.91 -20.30
N LYS A 116 -9.94 -11.41 -19.07
CA LYS A 116 -10.77 -11.77 -17.91
C LYS A 116 -11.65 -10.64 -17.40
N PHE A 117 -11.27 -9.38 -17.64
CA PHE A 117 -11.98 -8.22 -17.10
C PHE A 117 -12.17 -7.16 -18.17
N THR A 118 -13.40 -6.70 -18.41
CA THR A 118 -13.66 -5.69 -19.45
C THR A 118 -13.33 -4.27 -19.00
N SER A 119 -13.26 -4.02 -17.69
CA SER A 119 -13.25 -2.67 -17.16
C SER A 119 -12.27 -2.52 -15.99
N ILE A 120 -11.90 -1.27 -15.72
CA ILE A 120 -10.95 -0.90 -14.67
C ILE A 120 -11.46 0.31 -13.89
N ARG A 121 -11.21 0.34 -12.59
CA ARG A 121 -11.35 1.51 -11.73
C ARG A 121 -9.97 1.98 -11.28
N ARG A 122 -9.67 3.25 -11.56
CA ARG A 122 -8.40 3.87 -11.14
C ARG A 122 -8.45 4.18 -9.66
N VAL A 123 -7.46 3.71 -8.91
CA VAL A 123 -7.37 4.01 -7.47
C VAL A 123 -6.42 5.18 -7.29
N ARG A 124 -6.74 6.10 -6.38
CA ARG A 124 -5.86 7.20 -6.03
C ARG A 124 -4.48 6.67 -5.60
N GLY A 125 -3.44 7.12 -6.33
CA GLY A 125 -2.04 6.80 -6.09
C GLY A 125 -1.42 7.58 -4.92
N ASP A 126 -2.09 7.63 -3.77
CA ASP A 126 -1.47 8.12 -2.53
C ASP A 126 -0.84 6.97 -1.72
N ASN A 127 -0.27 7.29 -0.57
CA ASN A 127 0.38 6.34 0.32
C ASN A 127 -0.56 5.30 0.98
N TYR A 128 -1.86 5.32 0.65
CA TYR A 128 -2.85 4.30 1.02
C TYR A 128 -3.30 3.44 -0.18
N CYS A 129 -2.72 3.59 -1.38
CA CYS A 129 -3.19 2.97 -2.62
C CYS A 129 -3.48 1.45 -2.49
N ALA A 130 -2.53 0.68 -1.95
CA ALA A 130 -2.70 -0.77 -1.75
C ALA A 130 -3.84 -1.12 -0.78
N LEU A 131 -3.95 -0.39 0.34
CA LEU A 131 -5.01 -0.57 1.33
C LEU A 131 -6.38 -0.22 0.73
N ARG A 132 -6.45 0.90 0.01
CA ARG A 132 -7.65 1.37 -0.67
C ARG A 132 -8.12 0.37 -1.72
N ALA A 133 -7.23 -0.07 -2.60
CA ALA A 133 -7.57 -1.00 -3.67
C ALA A 133 -8.10 -2.34 -3.11
N THR A 134 -7.40 -2.88 -2.11
CA THR A 134 -7.76 -4.13 -1.44
C THR A 134 -9.10 -4.00 -0.72
N LEU A 135 -9.27 -2.96 0.11
CA LEU A 135 -10.46 -2.77 0.91
C LEU A 135 -11.69 -2.50 0.04
N PHE A 136 -11.54 -1.67 -1.00
CA PHE A 136 -12.62 -1.36 -1.93
C PHE A 136 -13.14 -2.63 -2.61
N GLN A 137 -12.25 -3.46 -3.17
CA GLN A 137 -12.64 -4.75 -3.77
C GLN A 137 -13.28 -5.68 -2.74
N ALA A 138 -12.66 -5.82 -1.56
CA ALA A 138 -13.14 -6.71 -0.52
C ALA A 138 -14.55 -6.32 -0.05
N MET A 139 -14.84 -5.02 0.04
CA MET A 139 -16.13 -4.50 0.49
C MET A 139 -17.20 -4.46 -0.62
N SER A 140 -16.82 -4.24 -1.89
CA SER A 140 -17.78 -4.20 -3.00
C SER A 140 -18.25 -5.58 -3.45
N GLN A 141 -17.39 -6.60 -3.33
CA GLN A 141 -17.65 -7.98 -3.77
C GLN A 141 -18.30 -8.87 -2.71
N LEU A 142 -18.73 -8.31 -1.58
CA LEU A 142 -19.21 -9.09 -0.44
C LEU A 142 -20.44 -9.93 -0.75
N ALA A 143 -20.36 -11.20 -0.33
CA ALA A 143 -21.52 -12.08 -0.16
C ALA A 143 -21.95 -12.16 1.32
N GLU A 144 -21.00 -12.20 2.26
CA GLU A 144 -21.26 -12.37 3.69
C GLU A 144 -20.24 -11.62 4.56
N LEU A 145 -20.58 -11.42 5.84
CA LEU A 145 -19.70 -10.81 6.83
C LEU A 145 -18.62 -11.82 7.29
N PRO A 146 -17.32 -11.53 7.12
CA PRO A 146 -16.25 -12.46 7.49
C PRO A 146 -16.30 -12.83 8.98
N PRO A 147 -16.04 -14.11 9.37
CA PRO A 147 -16.12 -14.55 10.77
C PRO A 147 -15.24 -13.74 11.73
N TRP A 148 -14.08 -13.28 11.26
CA TRP A 148 -13.16 -12.47 12.08
C TRP A 148 -13.71 -11.08 12.41
N LEU A 149 -14.63 -10.56 11.60
CA LEU A 149 -15.30 -9.28 11.82
C LEU A 149 -16.60 -9.45 12.64
N GLN A 150 -17.08 -10.68 12.80
CA GLN A 150 -18.19 -11.02 13.70
C GLN A 150 -17.73 -11.06 15.16
N ASP A 151 -16.46 -11.39 15.40
CA ASP A 151 -15.87 -11.52 16.73
C ASP A 151 -15.90 -10.17 17.49
N LEU A 152 -16.66 -10.13 18.59
CA LEU A 152 -16.77 -8.94 19.43
C LEU A 152 -15.45 -8.61 20.15
N GLU A 153 -14.58 -9.60 20.34
CA GLU A 153 -13.26 -9.42 20.93
C GLU A 153 -12.36 -8.52 20.07
N LEU A 154 -12.69 -8.35 18.79
CA LEU A 154 -11.97 -7.45 17.90
C LEU A 154 -11.97 -6.00 18.42
N ILE A 155 -13.07 -5.53 18.99
CA ILE A 155 -13.18 -4.16 19.54
C ILE A 155 -12.39 -4.03 20.85
N LEU A 156 -12.10 -5.13 21.54
CA LEU A 156 -11.29 -5.13 22.76
C LEU A 156 -9.78 -5.25 22.46
N LEU A 157 -9.41 -5.55 21.21
CA LEU A 157 -8.04 -5.76 20.79
C LEU A 157 -7.13 -4.53 21.01
N PRO A 158 -7.57 -3.27 20.74
CA PRO A 158 -6.73 -2.09 20.98
C PRO A 158 -6.31 -1.97 22.44
N GLU A 159 -7.26 -2.12 23.36
CA GLU A 159 -7.00 -2.04 24.79
C GLU A 159 -6.06 -3.15 25.26
N LYS A 160 -6.29 -4.40 24.83
CA LYS A 160 -5.44 -5.54 25.18
C LYS A 160 -4.00 -5.36 24.69
N LEU A 161 -3.83 -4.99 23.42
CA LEU A 161 -2.49 -4.89 22.83
C LEU A 161 -1.74 -3.66 23.33
N ILE A 162 -2.37 -2.49 23.41
CA ILE A 162 -1.70 -1.25 23.84
C ILE A 162 -1.32 -1.33 25.33
N ASN A 163 -2.12 -2.00 26.17
CA ASN A 163 -1.77 -2.23 27.57
C ASN A 163 -0.62 -3.24 27.74
N LYS A 164 -0.56 -4.28 26.89
CA LYS A 164 0.51 -5.29 26.92
C LYS A 164 1.82 -4.76 26.31
N TYR A 165 1.72 -3.99 25.24
CA TYR A 165 2.83 -3.49 24.43
C TYR A 165 2.78 -1.97 24.37
N THR A 166 3.33 -1.32 25.40
CA THR A 166 3.23 0.14 25.56
C THR A 166 3.92 0.94 24.45
N TRP A 167 4.87 0.33 23.71
CA TRP A 167 5.50 0.92 22.54
C TRP A 167 4.53 1.19 21.39
N ILE A 168 3.35 0.56 21.36
CA ILE A 168 2.30 0.87 20.37
C ILE A 168 1.84 2.33 20.48
N LYS A 169 2.03 2.99 21.63
CA LYS A 169 1.74 4.43 21.80
C LYS A 169 2.58 5.34 20.90
N GLN A 170 3.63 4.82 20.25
CA GLN A 170 4.37 5.50 19.19
C GLN A 170 3.61 5.54 17.84
N TRP A 171 2.38 5.03 17.79
CA TRP A 171 1.53 5.05 16.60
C TRP A 171 1.38 6.46 16.03
N LYS A 172 1.60 6.58 14.73
CA LYS A 172 1.37 7.81 13.98
C LYS A 172 0.07 7.71 13.21
N LEU A 173 -0.94 8.44 13.69
CA LEU A 173 -2.24 8.55 13.01
C LEU A 173 -2.07 9.19 11.63
N GLY A 174 -2.95 8.82 10.69
CA GLY A 174 -2.99 9.42 9.36
C GLY A 174 -3.17 10.95 9.40
N LEU A 175 -2.66 11.65 8.37
CA LEU A 175 -2.64 13.12 8.27
C LEU A 175 -4.01 13.80 8.48
N LYS A 176 -5.12 13.11 8.20
CA LYS A 176 -6.49 13.61 8.42
C LYS A 176 -6.86 13.73 9.90
N PHE A 177 -6.09 13.13 10.79
CA PHE A 177 -6.30 13.11 12.24
C PHE A 177 -5.24 13.94 13.00
N ASP A 178 -4.30 14.59 12.29
CA ASP A 178 -3.28 15.43 12.92
C ASP A 178 -3.91 16.55 13.76
N GLY A 179 -3.39 16.73 14.98
CA GLY A 179 -3.85 17.76 15.90
C GLY A 179 -5.09 17.41 16.73
N LYS A 180 -5.71 16.24 16.52
CA LYS A 180 -6.78 15.74 17.39
C LYS A 180 -6.17 15.08 18.63
N SER A 181 -6.31 15.72 19.80
CA SER A 181 -5.91 15.16 21.09
C SER A 181 -6.93 14.14 21.56
N GLU A 182 -6.88 12.95 20.99
CA GLU A 182 -7.72 11.83 21.40
C GLU A 182 -6.88 10.66 21.91
N ASP A 183 -7.46 9.88 22.80
CA ASP A 183 -6.84 8.67 23.30
C ASP A 183 -6.68 7.66 22.15
N LEU A 184 -5.46 7.13 21.97
CA LEU A 184 -5.14 6.23 20.88
C LEU A 184 -5.98 4.94 20.93
N VAL A 185 -6.25 4.41 22.13
CA VAL A 185 -7.04 3.19 22.28
C VAL A 185 -8.44 3.43 21.77
N GLU A 186 -9.08 4.51 22.21
CA GLU A 186 -10.44 4.86 21.79
C GLU A 186 -10.51 5.17 20.29
N ARG A 187 -9.53 5.90 19.73
CA ARG A 187 -9.50 6.15 18.28
C ARG A 187 -9.45 4.86 17.46
N ILE A 188 -8.59 3.92 17.81
CA ILE A 188 -8.50 2.64 17.08
C ILE A 188 -9.76 1.79 17.29
N LYS A 189 -10.37 1.82 18.49
CA LYS A 189 -11.68 1.18 18.74
C LYS A 189 -12.75 1.75 17.81
N GLU A 190 -12.83 3.07 17.67
CA GLU A 190 -13.77 3.74 16.75
C GLU A 190 -13.53 3.31 15.29
N SER A 191 -12.27 3.27 14.85
CA SER A 191 -11.91 2.81 13.51
C SER A 191 -12.32 1.36 13.24
N LEU A 192 -12.07 0.43 14.18
CA LEU A 192 -12.50 -0.97 14.06
C LEU A 192 -14.03 -1.11 14.09
N ALA A 193 -14.70 -0.33 14.93
CA ALA A 193 -16.16 -0.30 15.00
C ALA A 193 -16.77 0.23 13.70
N LEU A 194 -16.18 1.26 13.11
CA LEU A 194 -16.59 1.80 11.81
C LEU A 194 -16.39 0.77 10.69
N LEU A 195 -15.21 0.13 10.63
CA LEU A 195 -14.92 -0.93 9.66
C LEU A 195 -16.00 -2.01 9.73
N ARG A 196 -16.26 -2.54 10.92
CA ARG A 196 -17.31 -3.55 11.13
C ARG A 196 -18.70 -3.05 10.72
N LYS A 197 -19.08 -1.83 11.14
CA LYS A 197 -20.39 -1.25 10.83
C LYS A 197 -20.61 -1.11 9.33
N LYS A 198 -19.63 -0.57 8.59
CA LYS A 198 -19.73 -0.39 7.14
C LYS A 198 -19.78 -1.73 6.41
N TRP A 199 -18.98 -2.70 6.84
CA TRP A 199 -18.98 -4.05 6.28
C TRP A 199 -20.29 -4.79 6.51
N VAL A 200 -20.87 -4.71 7.72
CA VAL A 200 -22.20 -5.26 8.04
C VAL A 200 -23.26 -4.62 7.14
N SER A 201 -23.20 -3.29 6.99
CA SER A 201 -24.16 -2.55 6.15
C SER A 201 -24.11 -2.99 4.70
N LEU A 202 -22.91 -3.25 4.16
CA LEU A 202 -22.75 -3.72 2.78
C LEU A 202 -23.17 -5.18 2.60
N ALA A 203 -22.83 -6.06 3.55
CA ALA A 203 -23.23 -7.46 3.51
C ALA A 203 -24.75 -7.66 3.58
N ALA A 204 -25.48 -6.70 4.17
CA ALA A 204 -26.94 -6.73 4.23
C ALA A 204 -27.62 -6.31 2.90
N MET A 205 -26.89 -5.79 1.92
CA MET A 205 -27.44 -5.38 0.63
C MET A 205 -27.44 -6.55 -0.33
N GLU A 206 -28.60 -6.86 -0.93
CA GLU A 206 -28.75 -7.98 -1.86
C GLU A 206 -28.14 -7.67 -3.25
N ALA A 207 -28.39 -6.47 -3.77
CA ALA A 207 -27.95 -6.07 -5.11
C ALA A 207 -26.49 -5.62 -5.15
N ALA A 208 -25.71 -6.17 -6.09
CA ALA A 208 -24.32 -5.78 -6.31
C ALA A 208 -24.16 -4.29 -6.66
N GLU A 209 -25.10 -3.74 -7.44
CA GLU A 209 -25.11 -2.32 -7.79
C GLU A 209 -25.30 -1.43 -6.55
N ALA A 210 -26.21 -1.79 -5.64
CA ALA A 210 -26.41 -1.06 -4.39
C ALA A 210 -25.16 -1.11 -3.49
N ARG A 211 -24.49 -2.27 -3.40
CA ARG A 211 -23.20 -2.40 -2.70
C ARG A 211 -22.13 -1.51 -3.34
N GLN A 212 -22.11 -1.46 -4.67
CA GLN A 212 -21.14 -0.65 -5.39
C GLN A 212 -21.35 0.85 -5.14
N THR A 213 -22.59 1.34 -5.21
CA THR A 213 -22.93 2.74 -4.89
C THR A 213 -22.58 3.09 -3.44
N ALA A 214 -22.91 2.21 -2.49
CA ALA A 214 -22.56 2.42 -1.09
C ALA A 214 -21.03 2.42 -0.83
N CYS A 215 -20.26 1.62 -1.59
CA CYS A 215 -18.81 1.70 -1.58
C CYS A 215 -18.31 3.03 -2.18
N ASP A 216 -18.91 3.50 -3.27
CA ASP A 216 -18.54 4.79 -3.88
C ASP A 216 -18.75 5.95 -2.90
N GLU A 217 -19.86 5.94 -2.14
CA GLU A 217 -20.14 6.93 -1.10
C GLU A 217 -19.17 6.86 0.10
N LEU A 218 -18.62 5.68 0.39
CA LEU A 218 -17.65 5.47 1.47
C LEU A 218 -16.24 5.95 1.08
N PHE A 219 -15.85 5.77 -0.19
CA PHE A 219 -14.51 6.06 -0.69
C PHE A 219 -14.44 7.44 -1.37
N THR A 220 -14.68 8.47 -0.58
CA THR A 220 -14.80 9.88 -1.01
C THR A 220 -13.64 10.76 -0.55
N ASN A 221 -12.54 10.18 -0.06
CA ASN A 221 -11.38 10.90 0.49
C ASN A 221 -11.73 11.75 1.74
N GLU A 222 -12.78 11.34 2.46
CA GLU A 222 -13.21 11.91 3.72
C GLU A 222 -12.76 11.09 4.93
N GLU A 223 -12.96 11.61 6.13
CA GLU A 223 -12.43 11.07 7.38
C GLU A 223 -12.78 9.59 7.61
N GLU A 224 -14.01 9.17 7.27
CA GLU A 224 -14.43 7.77 7.41
C GLU A 224 -13.51 6.82 6.63
N GLU A 225 -13.18 7.14 5.37
CA GLU A 225 -12.28 6.34 4.52
C GLU A 225 -10.92 6.14 5.20
N TYR A 226 -10.32 7.23 5.70
CA TYR A 226 -9.01 7.18 6.34
C TYR A 226 -9.03 6.45 7.69
N SER A 227 -10.17 6.50 8.40
CA SER A 227 -10.38 5.73 9.63
C SER A 227 -10.37 4.22 9.35
N LEU A 228 -10.89 3.77 8.20
CA LEU A 228 -10.80 2.36 7.80
C LEU A 228 -9.35 1.90 7.61
N TYR A 229 -8.48 2.77 7.08
CA TYR A 229 -7.07 2.43 6.91
C TYR A 229 -6.32 2.31 8.23
N GLU A 230 -6.65 3.13 9.23
CA GLU A 230 -6.09 2.97 10.58
C GLU A 230 -6.52 1.64 11.21
N ALA A 231 -7.78 1.23 11.02
CA ALA A 231 -8.23 -0.11 11.42
C ALA A 231 -7.43 -1.23 10.72
N MET A 232 -7.27 -1.16 9.39
CA MET A 232 -6.50 -2.17 8.64
C MET A 232 -5.04 -2.23 9.08
N LYS A 233 -4.36 -1.08 9.21
CA LYS A 233 -2.98 -1.01 9.71
C LYS A 233 -2.87 -1.63 11.11
N PHE A 234 -3.86 -1.39 11.98
CA PHE A 234 -3.83 -1.94 13.34
C PHE A 234 -4.01 -3.47 13.33
N LEU A 235 -4.89 -4.00 12.47
CA LEU A 235 -5.03 -5.44 12.25
C LEU A 235 -3.73 -6.06 11.72
N MET A 236 -3.04 -5.37 10.81
CA MET A 236 -1.72 -5.79 10.32
C MET A 236 -0.70 -5.84 11.46
N LEU A 237 -0.63 -4.81 12.32
CA LEU A 237 0.25 -4.82 13.48
C LEU A 237 -0.08 -5.97 14.44
N ALA A 238 -1.37 -6.17 14.76
CA ALA A 238 -1.82 -7.24 15.63
C ALA A 238 -1.41 -8.62 15.07
N ARG A 239 -1.56 -8.81 13.76
CA ARG A 239 -1.16 -10.05 13.10
C ARG A 239 0.35 -10.23 13.09
N ALA A 240 1.12 -9.17 12.89
CA ALA A 240 2.58 -9.20 12.96
C ALA A 240 3.07 -9.57 14.36
N ILE A 241 2.49 -8.99 15.42
CA ILE A 241 2.77 -9.35 16.82
C ILE A 241 2.51 -10.84 17.05
N GLN A 242 1.36 -11.35 16.60
CA GLN A 242 1.02 -12.77 16.74
C GLN A 242 2.05 -13.68 16.05
N LEU A 243 2.40 -13.37 14.80
CA LEU A 243 3.38 -14.15 14.03
C LEU A 243 4.77 -14.11 14.66
N TYR A 244 5.17 -12.95 15.20
CA TYR A 244 6.43 -12.81 15.93
C TYR A 244 6.42 -13.64 17.22
N ASP A 245 5.39 -13.49 18.05
CA ASP A 245 5.21 -14.26 19.29
C ASP A 245 5.18 -15.77 19.04
N ASP A 246 4.54 -16.22 17.96
CA ASP A 246 4.46 -17.63 17.59
C ASP A 246 5.83 -18.17 17.13
N LYS A 247 6.59 -17.39 16.36
CA LYS A 247 7.97 -17.70 15.99
C LYS A 247 8.87 -17.80 17.24
N GLU A 248 8.78 -16.86 18.17
CA GLU A 248 9.58 -16.87 19.42
C GLU A 248 9.27 -18.08 20.30
N LYS A 249 8.04 -18.61 20.20
CA LYS A 249 7.61 -19.85 20.89
C LYS A 249 7.98 -21.13 20.12
N GLY A 250 8.69 -21.01 19.00
CA GLY A 250 9.09 -22.14 18.16
C GLY A 250 7.92 -22.79 17.41
N LYS A 251 6.80 -22.09 17.22
CA LYS A 251 5.69 -22.58 16.39
C LYS A 251 6.01 -22.36 14.91
N GLU A 252 5.34 -23.15 14.08
CA GLU A 252 5.36 -22.95 12.64
C GLU A 252 4.71 -21.61 12.27
N VAL A 253 5.38 -20.84 11.42
CA VAL A 253 4.91 -19.55 10.91
C VAL A 253 5.10 -19.51 9.39
N PRO A 254 4.25 -18.79 8.65
CA PRO A 254 4.41 -18.62 7.22
C PRO A 254 5.77 -17.99 6.86
N PHE A 255 6.40 -18.45 5.79
CA PHE A 255 7.75 -18.00 5.42
C PHE A 255 7.85 -16.48 5.19
N PHE A 256 6.78 -15.83 4.68
CA PHE A 256 6.77 -14.37 4.51
C PHE A 256 7.01 -13.63 5.83
N SER A 257 6.58 -14.16 6.99
CA SER A 257 6.79 -13.48 8.27
C SER A 257 8.26 -13.59 8.69
N VAL A 258 8.96 -14.65 8.30
CA VAL A 258 10.42 -14.75 8.47
C VAL A 258 11.10 -13.67 7.65
N LEU A 259 10.69 -13.47 6.39
CA LEU A 259 11.23 -12.40 5.53
C LEU A 259 10.89 -11.00 6.07
N LEU A 260 9.65 -10.79 6.54
CA LEU A 260 9.19 -9.53 7.12
C LEU A 260 10.10 -9.08 8.27
N PHE A 261 10.44 -10.02 9.16
CA PHE A 261 11.29 -9.79 10.33
C PHE A 261 12.78 -10.03 10.09
N ALA A 262 13.20 -10.38 8.88
CA ALA A 262 14.62 -10.47 8.50
C ALA A 262 15.17 -9.13 7.98
N ARG A 263 14.30 -8.15 7.72
CA ARG A 263 14.69 -6.80 7.32
C ARG A 263 15.32 -6.06 8.51
N ASP A 264 16.45 -5.41 8.27
CA ASP A 264 17.19 -4.60 9.24
C ASP A 264 16.37 -3.47 9.88
N THR A 265 15.36 -2.97 9.15
CA THR A 265 14.42 -1.92 9.60
C THR A 265 13.13 -2.47 10.20
N SER A 266 12.96 -3.79 10.32
CA SER A 266 11.73 -4.43 10.79
C SER A 266 12.01 -5.72 11.55
N ASN A 267 13.08 -5.79 12.36
CA ASN A 267 13.47 -7.04 13.03
C ASN A 267 12.44 -7.55 14.05
N ASP A 268 11.58 -6.67 14.54
CA ASP A 268 10.55 -6.93 15.54
C ASP A 268 9.28 -6.10 15.25
N PRO A 269 8.14 -6.36 15.92
CA PRO A 269 6.90 -5.61 15.68
C PRO A 269 6.98 -4.11 16.02
N GLU A 270 7.84 -3.70 16.95
CA GLU A 270 8.04 -2.28 17.28
C GLU A 270 8.73 -1.54 16.13
N GLN A 271 9.77 -2.15 15.55
CA GLN A 271 10.45 -1.63 14.37
C GLN A 271 9.53 -1.62 13.15
N LEU A 272 8.73 -2.68 12.93
CA LEU A 272 7.70 -2.69 11.89
C LEU A 272 6.74 -1.51 12.05
N LEU A 273 6.25 -1.24 13.27
CA LEU A 273 5.39 -0.10 13.53
C LEU A 273 6.09 1.23 13.19
N ARG A 274 7.25 1.47 13.79
CA ARG A 274 7.93 2.78 13.72
C ARG A 274 8.41 3.11 12.32
N ASN A 275 9.02 2.14 11.65
CA ASN A 275 9.76 2.36 10.41
C ASN A 275 8.91 2.10 9.16
N HIS A 276 7.83 1.31 9.27
CA HIS A 276 7.00 0.92 8.12
C HIS A 276 5.54 1.35 8.28
N LEU A 277 4.78 0.79 9.23
CA LEU A 277 3.34 1.06 9.34
C LEU A 277 3.04 2.54 9.63
N ASN A 278 3.86 3.23 10.41
CA ASN A 278 3.73 4.68 10.65
C ASN A 278 4.00 5.53 9.39
N GLN A 279 4.70 4.98 8.39
CA GLN A 279 5.00 5.65 7.12
C GLN A 279 3.87 5.46 6.10
N VAL A 280 3.08 4.38 6.24
CA VAL A 280 1.89 4.10 5.43
C VAL A 280 0.89 5.24 5.58
N GLY A 281 0.56 5.87 4.44
CA GLY A 281 -0.28 7.06 4.39
C GLY A 281 0.43 8.40 4.52
N HIS A 282 1.75 8.40 4.79
CA HIS A 282 2.54 9.62 5.01
C HIS A 282 3.63 9.79 3.96
N THR A 283 4.62 8.90 3.97
CA THR A 283 5.84 9.00 3.17
C THR A 283 6.03 7.81 2.23
N GLY A 284 5.30 6.71 2.43
CA GLY A 284 5.33 5.54 1.55
C GLY A 284 4.05 4.70 1.64
N GLY A 285 3.87 3.81 0.67
CA GLY A 285 2.83 2.78 0.68
C GLY A 285 3.32 1.47 1.30
N LEU A 286 2.54 0.41 1.16
CA LEU A 286 2.96 -0.94 1.58
C LEU A 286 4.06 -1.48 0.68
N GLU A 287 5.05 -2.14 1.27
CA GLU A 287 6.04 -2.92 0.54
C GLU A 287 5.46 -4.30 0.14
N GLN A 288 6.13 -4.99 -0.79
CA GLN A 288 5.66 -6.27 -1.32
C GLN A 288 5.47 -7.34 -0.22
N VAL A 289 6.40 -7.44 0.74
CA VAL A 289 6.28 -8.39 1.86
C VAL A 289 5.10 -8.05 2.79
N GLU A 290 4.70 -6.78 2.83
CA GLU A 290 3.59 -6.29 3.67
C GLU A 290 2.23 -6.54 3.02
N MET A 291 2.17 -6.81 1.71
CA MET A 291 0.97 -7.31 1.04
C MET A 291 0.55 -8.69 1.59
N PHE A 292 1.51 -9.55 1.94
CA PHE A 292 1.21 -10.81 2.65
C PHE A 292 0.62 -10.51 4.04
N LEU A 293 1.20 -9.57 4.77
CA LEU A 293 0.70 -9.19 6.09
C LEU A 293 -0.73 -8.63 6.00
N LEU A 294 -1.00 -7.80 5.00
CA LEU A 294 -2.33 -7.29 4.69
C LEU A 294 -3.32 -8.43 4.43
N ALA A 295 -2.99 -9.35 3.52
CA ALA A 295 -3.82 -10.51 3.20
C ALA A 295 -4.16 -11.33 4.45
N TYR A 296 -3.18 -11.58 5.33
CA TYR A 296 -3.39 -12.26 6.61
C TYR A 296 -4.20 -11.47 7.63
N ALA A 297 -4.08 -10.14 7.63
CA ALA A 297 -4.81 -9.28 8.55
C ALA A 297 -6.32 -9.26 8.23
N VAL A 298 -6.68 -9.18 6.94
CA VAL A 298 -8.08 -9.13 6.50
C VAL A 298 -8.63 -10.48 6.06
N ARG A 299 -7.81 -11.53 6.05
CA ARG A 299 -8.15 -12.90 5.62
C ARG A 299 -8.75 -12.95 4.21
N HIS A 300 -8.10 -12.25 3.27
CA HIS A 300 -8.45 -12.28 1.84
C HIS A 300 -7.26 -12.76 1.04
N THR A 301 -7.52 -13.50 -0.01
CA THR A 301 -6.53 -13.83 -1.03
C THR A 301 -6.40 -12.65 -1.99
N ILE A 302 -5.25 -12.01 -2.05
CA ILE A 302 -5.01 -10.86 -2.92
C ILE A 302 -4.24 -11.35 -4.15
N GLN A 303 -4.91 -11.44 -5.28
CA GLN A 303 -4.29 -11.73 -6.57
C GLN A 303 -3.92 -10.41 -7.26
N VAL A 304 -2.66 -10.26 -7.67
CA VAL A 304 -2.16 -9.03 -8.30
C VAL A 304 -1.54 -9.33 -9.66
N TYR A 305 -2.07 -8.71 -10.71
CA TYR A 305 -1.41 -8.62 -12.02
C TYR A 305 -0.30 -7.57 -11.95
N ARG A 306 0.96 -7.98 -11.81
CA ARG A 306 2.13 -7.10 -11.78
C ARG A 306 2.61 -6.85 -13.20
N LEU A 307 2.12 -5.78 -13.82
CA LEU A 307 2.33 -5.54 -15.25
C LEU A 307 3.80 -5.29 -15.61
N SER A 308 4.58 -4.69 -14.69
CA SER A 308 6.04 -4.57 -14.83
C SER A 308 6.79 -5.91 -14.87
N LYS A 309 6.13 -7.00 -14.49
CA LYS A 309 6.64 -8.38 -14.49
C LYS A 309 6.02 -9.22 -15.62
N TYR A 310 5.42 -8.59 -16.63
CA TYR A 310 4.95 -9.29 -17.81
C TYR A 310 6.06 -10.16 -18.43
N ASN A 311 5.69 -11.36 -18.92
CA ASN A 311 6.60 -12.44 -19.37
C ASN A 311 7.49 -13.09 -18.28
N THR A 312 7.18 -12.91 -17.00
CA THR A 312 7.81 -13.68 -15.91
C THR A 312 6.77 -14.45 -15.11
N GLU A 313 7.22 -15.36 -14.26
CA GLU A 313 6.36 -16.08 -13.31
C GLU A 313 5.69 -15.16 -12.28
N GLU A 314 6.24 -13.96 -12.05
CA GLU A 314 5.69 -12.97 -11.13
C GLU A 314 4.57 -12.12 -11.75
N PHE A 315 4.24 -12.31 -13.04
CA PHE A 315 3.18 -11.54 -13.72
C PHE A 315 1.87 -11.59 -12.94
N ILE A 316 1.53 -12.75 -12.37
CA ILE A 316 0.45 -12.88 -11.39
C ILE A 316 1.08 -13.33 -10.08
N THR A 317 1.03 -12.47 -9.07
CA THR A 317 1.46 -12.83 -7.71
C THR A 317 0.23 -12.93 -6.80
N VAL A 318 0.16 -14.00 -6.00
CA VAL A 318 -0.94 -14.23 -5.06
C VAL A 318 -0.42 -14.09 -3.63
N TYR A 319 -1.14 -13.32 -2.82
CA TYR A 319 -0.84 -13.07 -1.42
C TYR A 319 -1.98 -13.65 -0.55
N PRO A 320 -1.69 -14.65 0.31
CA PRO A 320 -0.46 -15.44 0.36
C PRO A 320 -0.34 -16.45 -0.78
N THR A 321 0.85 -17.04 -0.96
CA THR A 321 1.14 -18.01 -2.03
C THR A 321 0.22 -19.23 -1.97
N ASP A 322 -0.01 -19.76 -0.76
CA ASP A 322 -0.89 -20.90 -0.49
C ASP A 322 -2.03 -20.44 0.44
N PRO A 323 -3.09 -19.80 -0.08
CA PRO A 323 -4.17 -19.28 0.74
C PRO A 323 -5.09 -20.39 1.26
N PRO A 324 -5.65 -20.22 2.47
CA PRO A 324 -6.78 -21.04 2.90
C PRO A 324 -7.94 -20.99 1.90
N LYS A 325 -8.55 -22.14 1.62
CA LYS A 325 -9.59 -22.28 0.58
C LYS A 325 -10.84 -21.45 0.83
N ASP A 326 -11.09 -21.10 2.08
CA ASP A 326 -12.24 -20.30 2.54
C ASP A 326 -12.00 -18.78 2.45
N TRP A 327 -10.78 -18.34 2.10
CA TRP A 327 -10.52 -16.91 1.96
C TRP A 327 -11.08 -16.37 0.64
N PRO A 328 -11.96 -15.34 0.68
CA PRO A 328 -12.42 -14.69 -0.53
C PRO A 328 -11.25 -14.06 -1.28
N MET A 329 -11.33 -14.10 -2.61
CA MET A 329 -10.30 -13.57 -3.49
C MET A 329 -10.66 -12.16 -3.96
N VAL A 330 -9.69 -11.26 -3.89
CA VAL A 330 -9.74 -9.96 -4.56
C VAL A 330 -8.66 -9.90 -5.63
N THR A 331 -8.98 -9.30 -6.76
CA THR A 331 -8.03 -9.12 -7.87
C THR A 331 -7.67 -7.65 -8.01
N LEU A 332 -6.38 -7.36 -8.14
CA LEU A 332 -5.81 -6.02 -8.37
C LEU A 332 -4.89 -6.05 -9.59
N ILE A 333 -4.60 -4.88 -10.13
CA ILE A 333 -3.56 -4.64 -11.14
C ILE A 333 -2.53 -3.71 -10.53
N ALA A 334 -1.24 -4.02 -10.66
CA ALA A 334 -0.15 -3.19 -10.20
C ALA A 334 0.76 -2.84 -11.39
N GLU A 335 0.81 -1.57 -11.77
CA GLU A 335 1.72 -1.10 -12.84
C GLU A 335 3.17 -1.09 -12.35
N ASP A 336 3.36 -0.77 -11.07
CA ASP A 336 4.60 -0.91 -10.32
C ASP A 336 4.27 -1.37 -8.88
N ASP A 337 5.26 -1.45 -8.00
CA ASP A 337 5.06 -1.94 -6.63
C ASP A 337 4.30 -0.96 -5.72
N ARG A 338 3.85 0.20 -6.22
CA ARG A 338 3.21 1.28 -5.44
C ARG A 338 1.80 1.63 -5.92
N HIS A 339 1.53 1.50 -7.22
CA HIS A 339 0.28 1.94 -7.84
C HIS A 339 -0.61 0.76 -8.22
N TYR A 340 -1.70 0.62 -7.48
CA TYR A 340 -2.69 -0.44 -7.66
C TYR A 340 -3.95 0.12 -8.32
N ASN A 341 -4.54 -0.64 -9.25
CA ASN A 341 -5.84 -0.39 -9.85
C ASN A 341 -6.74 -1.63 -9.67
N ILE A 342 -8.03 -1.47 -9.92
CA ILE A 342 -9.01 -2.53 -9.70
C ILE A 342 -9.62 -2.97 -11.04
N PRO A 343 -9.37 -4.21 -11.51
CA PRO A 343 -10.14 -4.79 -12.60
C PRO A 343 -11.55 -5.14 -12.13
N VAL A 344 -12.55 -4.82 -12.96
CA VAL A 344 -13.97 -5.09 -12.70
C VAL A 344 -14.63 -5.66 -13.96
N ARG A 345 -15.85 -6.20 -13.80
CA ARG A 345 -16.65 -6.85 -14.85
C ARG A 345 -15.95 -8.05 -15.48
N VAL A 346 -16.16 -9.23 -14.88
CA VAL A 346 -15.60 -10.49 -15.40
C VAL A 346 -16.20 -10.78 -16.78
N CYS A 347 -15.35 -11.08 -17.76
CA CYS A 347 -15.77 -11.51 -19.08
C CYS A 347 -16.58 -12.81 -18.96
N GLU A 348 -17.80 -12.85 -19.50
CA GLU A 348 -18.49 -14.11 -19.69
C GLU A 348 -17.79 -14.89 -20.81
N GLU A 349 -17.28 -16.09 -20.51
CA GLU A 349 -16.80 -17.02 -21.54
C GLU A 349 -17.98 -17.39 -22.46
N THR A 350 -18.12 -16.66 -23.56
CA THR A 350 -18.96 -17.10 -24.67
C THR A 350 -18.22 -18.22 -25.37
N SER A 351 -18.50 -19.46 -24.97
CA SER A 351 -18.17 -20.64 -25.77
C SER A 351 -18.92 -20.51 -27.10
N LEU A 352 -18.21 -20.12 -28.17
CA LEU A 352 -18.70 -20.12 -29.54
C LEU A 352 -18.74 -21.53 -30.13
#